data_AF-A0A7Y5NXM0-F1
#
_entry.id   AF-A0A7Y5NXM0-F1
#
_cell.length_a   1.000
_cell.length_b   1.000
_cell.length_c   1.000
_cell.angle_alpha   90.00
_cell.angle_beta   90.00
_cell.angle_gamma   90.00
#
_symmetry.space_group_name_H-M   'P 1'
#
loop_
_entity.id
_entity.type
_entity.pdbx_description
1 polymer ?
#
loop_
_entity_poly.entity_id
_entity_poly.type
_entity_poly.pdbx_seq_one_letter_code
_entity_poly.pdbx_strand_id
1 'polypeptide(L)'
;MTLTIEEAKAIALVTAQTTMELWEAKVAKSNERIRGLKAIAAEVGCHYNHIWTLVQKGKLPLDRDDFGYSIQRWKLERWRESRTIACENELSRQTPSASVQSSDAFKRKHGKRRRKKAAPRESL
;
A
#
# COMPACT_ATOMS: atom_id res chain seq x y z
N MET A 1 -49.05 27.44 27.69
CA MET A 1 -47.89 28.16 28.22
C MET A 1 -47.08 28.68 27.05
N THR A 2 -46.84 29.98 26.98
CA THR A 2 -45.95 30.61 25.99
C THR A 2 -44.64 30.95 26.65
N LEU A 3 -43.52 30.55 26.04
CA LEU A 3 -42.18 30.93 26.48
C LEU A 3 -42.02 32.44 26.38
N THR A 4 -41.39 33.03 27.40
CA THR A 4 -40.90 34.40 27.31
C THR A 4 -39.74 34.49 26.32
N ILE A 5 -39.46 35.69 25.81
CA ILE A 5 -38.34 35.92 24.88
C ILE A 5 -37.01 35.50 25.51
N GLU A 6 -36.81 35.72 26.81
CA GLU A 6 -35.58 35.35 27.50
C GLU A 6 -35.43 33.83 27.66
N GLU A 7 -36.51 33.11 27.97
CA GLU A 7 -36.49 31.64 27.99
C GLU A 7 -36.21 31.06 26.59
N ALA A 8 -36.79 31.64 25.54
CA ALA A 8 -36.53 31.23 24.17
C ALA A 8 -35.06 31.45 23.75
N LYS A 9 -34.45 32.58 24.14
CA LYS A 9 -33.03 32.85 23.91
C LYS A 9 -32.13 31.88 24.67
N ALA A 10 -32.45 31.57 25.93
CA ALA A 10 -31.70 30.62 26.73
C ALA A 10 -31.70 29.22 26.10
N ILE A 11 -32.86 28.75 25.65
CA ILE A 11 -32.98 27.46 24.94
C ILE A 11 -32.17 27.47 23.64
N ALA A 12 -32.25 28.55 22.86
CA ALA A 12 -31.48 28.69 21.62
C ALA A 12 -29.97 28.65 21.87
N LEU A 13 -29.49 29.34 22.91
CA LEU A 13 -28.07 29.36 23.28
C LEU A 13 -27.58 27.96 23.68
N VAL A 14 -28.30 27.27 24.56
CA VAL A 14 -27.95 25.91 25.00
C VAL A 14 -27.96 24.94 23.81
N THR A 15 -28.94 25.08 22.91
CA THR A 15 -29.02 24.24 21.71
C THR A 15 -27.84 24.48 20.77
N ALA A 16 -27.44 25.74 20.59
CA ALA A 16 -26.28 26.09 19.76
C ALA A 16 -24.97 25.55 20.36
N GLN A 17 -24.78 25.69 21.67
CA GLN A 17 -23.61 25.18 22.39
C GLN A 17 -23.51 23.66 22.29
N THR A 18 -24.58 22.94 22.62
CA THR A 18 -24.62 21.48 22.53
C THR A 18 -24.41 20.97 21.10
N THR A 19 -24.94 21.68 20.09
CA THR A 19 -24.70 21.35 18.67
C THR A 19 -23.23 21.49 18.31
N MET A 20 -22.58 22.57 18.79
CA MET A 20 -21.15 22.77 18.60
C MET A 20 -20.32 21.66 19.26
N GLU A 21 -20.60 21.34 20.52
CA GLU A 21 -19.88 20.28 21.26
C GLU A 21 -19.99 18.92 20.55
N LEU A 22 -21.17 18.57 20.05
CA LEU A 22 -21.38 17.35 19.27
C LEU A 22 -20.57 17.35 17.97
N TRP A 23 -20.51 18.50 17.28
CA TRP A 23 -19.74 18.64 16.06
C TRP A 23 -18.23 18.51 16.34
N GLU A 24 -17.72 19.18 17.37
CA GLU A 24 -16.32 19.11 17.78
C GLU A 24 -15.92 17.68 18.15
N ALA A 25 -16.74 16.98 18.93
CA ALA A 25 -16.51 15.57 19.27
C ALA A 25 -16.47 14.68 18.01
N LYS A 26 -17.37 14.91 17.05
CA LYS A 26 -17.40 14.16 15.78
C LYS A 26 -16.18 14.44 14.91
N VAL A 27 -15.70 15.69 14.88
CA VAL A 27 -14.48 16.09 14.17
C VAL A 27 -13.26 15.46 14.82
N ALA A 28 -13.15 15.49 16.15
CA ALA A 28 -12.07 14.85 16.89
C ALA A 28 -11.99 13.35 16.61
N LYS A 29 -13.13 12.63 16.67
CA LYS A 29 -13.20 11.19 16.35
C LYS A 29 -12.80 10.90 14.89
N SER A 30 -13.15 11.78 13.96
CA SER A 30 -12.76 11.64 12.55
C SER A 30 -11.26 11.87 12.34
N ASN A 31 -10.69 12.87 13.00
CA ASN A 31 -9.26 13.18 12.92
C ASN A 31 -8.40 12.05 13.47
N GLU A 32 -8.82 11.43 14.57
CA GLU A 32 -8.06 10.31 15.16
C GLU A 32 -8.08 9.08 14.25
N ARG A 33 -9.22 8.78 13.60
CA ARG A 33 -9.30 7.74 12.55
C ARG A 33 -8.35 8.01 11.38
N ILE A 34 -8.26 9.26 10.92
CA ILE A 34 -7.36 9.65 9.83
C ILE A 34 -5.90 9.48 10.27
N ARG A 35 -5.55 9.87 11.50
CA ARG A 35 -4.20 9.68 12.05
C ARG A 35 -3.81 8.20 12.11
N GLY A 36 -4.68 7.33 12.64
CA GLY A 36 -4.43 5.89 12.69
C GLY A 36 -4.17 5.28 11.31
N LEU A 37 -5.00 5.63 10.32
CA LEU A 37 -4.82 5.17 8.93
C LEU A 37 -3.52 5.67 8.29
N LYS A 38 -3.12 6.91 8.59
CA LYS A 38 -1.84 7.46 8.11
C LYS A 38 -0.65 6.75 8.77
N ALA A 39 -0.72 6.45 10.06
CA ALA A 39 0.31 5.67 10.75
C ALA A 39 0.44 4.27 10.13
N ILE A 40 -0.68 3.57 9.92
CA ILE A 40 -0.70 2.27 9.23
C ILE A 40 -0.11 2.38 7.82
N ALA A 41 -0.45 3.43 7.07
CA ALA A 41 0.10 3.67 5.74
C ALA A 41 1.63 3.85 5.75
N ALA A 42 2.15 4.59 6.73
CA ALA A 42 3.58 4.75 6.93
C ALA A 42 4.26 3.43 7.31
N GLU A 43 3.67 2.65 8.23
CA GLU A 43 4.19 1.32 8.58
C GLU A 43 4.21 0.40 7.37
N VAL A 44 3.11 0.35 6.59
CA VAL A 44 2.99 -0.47 5.38
C VAL A 44 3.98 -0.03 4.29
N GLY A 45 4.35 1.25 4.26
CA GLY A 45 5.09 1.85 3.15
C GLY A 45 4.20 2.09 1.93
N CYS A 46 2.92 2.38 2.16
CA CYS A 46 1.92 2.59 1.10
C CYS A 46 1.27 3.97 1.22
N HIS A 47 0.73 4.47 0.11
CA HIS A 47 -0.04 5.70 0.13
C HIS A 47 -1.37 5.54 0.91
N TYR A 48 -1.80 6.58 1.62
CA TYR A 48 -3.05 6.58 2.40
C TYR A 48 -4.27 6.10 1.60
N ASN A 49 -4.45 6.59 0.37
CA ASN A 49 -5.57 6.19 -0.49
C ASN A 49 -5.60 4.68 -0.78
N HIS A 50 -4.43 4.05 -0.88
CA HIS A 50 -4.34 2.60 -1.07
C HIS A 50 -4.81 1.87 0.18
N ILE A 51 -4.31 2.26 1.37
CA ILE A 51 -4.76 1.71 2.65
C ILE A 51 -6.27 1.90 2.83
N TRP A 52 -6.78 3.10 2.59
CA TRP A 52 -8.22 3.38 2.65
C TRP A 52 -9.05 2.42 1.78
N THR A 53 -8.59 2.17 0.55
CA THR A 53 -9.24 1.22 -0.36
C THR A 53 -9.22 -0.20 0.19
N LEU A 54 -8.14 -0.62 0.84
CA LEU A 54 -8.05 -1.95 1.48
C LEU A 54 -8.98 -2.07 2.69
N VAL A 55 -9.13 -1.00 3.47
CA VAL A 55 -10.11 -0.94 4.57
C VAL A 55 -11.52 -1.07 4.05
N GLN A 56 -11.90 -0.30 3.03
CA GLN A 56 -13.23 -0.35 2.43
C GLN A 56 -13.56 -1.74 1.84
N LYS A 57 -12.54 -2.44 1.32
CA LYS A 57 -12.69 -3.80 0.77
C LYS A 57 -12.60 -4.91 1.84
N GLY A 58 -12.40 -4.57 3.12
CA GLY A 58 -12.21 -5.55 4.20
C GLY A 58 -10.96 -6.44 4.03
N LYS A 59 -9.97 -5.98 3.27
CA LYS A 59 -8.76 -6.76 2.92
C LYS A 59 -7.58 -6.51 3.86
N LEU A 60 -7.71 -5.58 4.80
CA LEU A 60 -6.68 -5.24 5.78
C LEU A 60 -7.19 -5.66 7.17
N PRO A 61 -6.41 -6.46 7.94
CA PRO A 61 -6.84 -6.96 9.24
C PRO A 61 -6.70 -5.85 10.29
N LEU A 62 -7.66 -4.93 10.29
CA LEU A 62 -7.72 -3.82 11.22
C LEU A 62 -8.64 -4.12 12.39
N ASP A 63 -8.20 -3.71 13.57
CA ASP A 63 -9.08 -3.57 14.71
C ASP A 63 -9.72 -2.19 14.66
N ARG A 64 -11.03 -2.15 14.90
CA ARG A 64 -11.82 -0.93 14.94
C ARG A 64 -12.28 -0.72 16.37
N ASP A 65 -11.72 0.29 17.00
CA ASP A 65 -12.10 0.75 18.32
C ASP A 65 -12.80 2.12 18.22
N ASP A 66 -13.31 2.60 19.34
CA ASP A 66 -13.92 3.93 19.40
C ASP A 66 -12.93 5.04 19.06
N PHE A 67 -11.63 4.78 19.20
CA PHE A 67 -10.57 5.76 18.96
C PHE A 67 -10.05 5.73 17.51
N GLY A 68 -10.26 4.63 16.77
CA GLY A 68 -10.20 4.67 15.32
C GLY A 68 -9.86 3.34 14.64
N TYR A 69 -8.71 3.33 13.96
CA TYR A 69 -8.18 2.15 13.29
C TYR A 69 -6.81 1.84 13.87
N SER A 70 -6.67 0.65 14.40
CA SER A 70 -5.39 0.11 14.84
C SER A 70 -5.11 -1.21 14.12
N ILE A 71 -3.84 -1.56 14.04
CA ILE A 71 -3.43 -2.87 13.57
C ILE A 71 -2.42 -3.43 14.55
N GLN A 72 -2.68 -4.64 15.05
CA GLN A 72 -1.67 -5.34 15.82
C GLN A 72 -0.52 -5.74 14.89
N ARG A 73 0.71 -5.51 15.34
CA ARG A 73 1.92 -5.74 14.53
C ARG A 73 1.97 -7.15 13.93
N TRP A 74 1.66 -8.17 14.73
CA TRP A 74 1.65 -9.56 14.25
C TRP A 74 0.59 -9.81 13.16
N LYS A 75 -0.57 -9.13 13.20
CA LYS A 75 -1.59 -9.21 12.13
C LYS A 75 -1.08 -8.58 10.85
N LEU A 76 -0.36 -7.45 10.95
CA LEU A 76 0.25 -6.78 9.82
C LEU A 76 1.35 -7.62 9.18
N GLU A 77 2.23 -8.21 9.98
CA GLU A 77 3.32 -9.08 9.52
C GLU A 77 2.77 -10.31 8.78
N ARG A 78 1.84 -11.04 9.40
CA ARG A 78 1.20 -12.21 8.77
C ARG A 78 0.47 -11.87 7.47
N TRP A 79 -0.15 -10.69 7.42
CA TRP A 79 -0.81 -10.20 6.20
C TRP A 79 0.19 -9.89 5.09
N ARG A 80 1.35 -9.30 5.42
CA ARG A 80 2.42 -9.08 4.45
C ARG A 80 2.97 -10.39 3.91
N GLU A 81 3.30 -11.33 4.78
CA GLU A 81 3.81 -12.65 4.40
C GLU A 81 2.84 -13.33 3.42
N SER A 82 1.55 -13.31 3.72
CA SER A 82 0.50 -13.88 2.85
C SER A 82 0.46 -13.21 1.48
N ARG A 83 0.71 -11.90 1.40
CA ARG A 83 0.77 -11.16 0.12
C ARG A 83 2.07 -11.38 -0.65
N THR A 84 3.20 -11.50 0.03
CA THR A 84 4.47 -11.84 -0.60
C THR A 84 4.37 -13.23 -1.22
N ILE A 85 3.83 -14.21 -0.48
CA ILE A 85 3.57 -15.57 -0.96
C ILE A 85 2.58 -15.56 -2.14
N ALA A 86 1.54 -14.74 -2.11
CA ALA A 86 0.61 -14.60 -3.23
C ALA A 86 1.31 -14.04 -4.49
N CYS A 87 2.15 -13.01 -4.34
CA CYS A 87 2.93 -12.46 -5.44
C CYS A 87 3.94 -13.49 -5.97
N GLU A 88 4.66 -14.20 -5.11
CA GLU A 88 5.60 -15.25 -5.49
C GLU A 88 4.91 -16.42 -6.20
N ASN A 89 3.72 -16.81 -5.75
CA ASN A 89 2.91 -17.84 -6.40
C ASN A 89 2.38 -17.38 -7.77
N GLU A 90 1.97 -16.12 -7.91
CA GLU A 90 1.58 -15.55 -9.20
C GLU A 90 2.77 -15.43 -10.15
N LEU A 91 3.95 -15.02 -9.66
CA LEU A 91 5.18 -14.95 -10.43
C LEU A 91 5.64 -16.33 -10.89
N SER A 92 5.57 -17.33 -9.99
CA SER A 92 5.92 -18.72 -10.29
C SER A 92 4.98 -19.37 -11.30
N ARG A 93 3.71 -18.96 -11.33
CA ARG A 93 2.73 -19.39 -12.36
C ARG A 93 2.95 -18.70 -13.70
N GLN A 94 3.61 -17.54 -13.72
CA GLN A 94 3.94 -16.79 -14.93
C GLN A 94 5.31 -17.18 -15.52
N THR A 95 6.21 -17.77 -14.72
CA THR A 95 7.41 -18.42 -15.25
C THR A 95 7.07 -19.83 -15.75
N PRO A 96 7.10 -20.12 -17.06
CA PRO A 96 7.14 -21.51 -17.50
C PRO A 96 8.42 -22.13 -16.93
N SER A 97 8.27 -23.27 -16.27
CA SER A 97 9.34 -24.10 -15.70
C SER A 97 10.52 -24.20 -16.68
N ALA A 98 11.58 -23.44 -16.44
CA ALA A 98 12.88 -23.68 -17.05
C ALA A 98 13.54 -24.85 -16.33
N SER A 99 12.94 -26.04 -16.43
CA SER A 99 13.53 -27.27 -15.96
C SER A 99 14.40 -27.87 -17.07
N VAL A 100 15.70 -27.83 -16.80
CA VAL A 100 16.74 -28.77 -17.27
C VAL A 100 17.15 -28.69 -18.75
N GLN A 101 18.26 -27.99 -19.01
CA GLN A 101 19.38 -28.57 -19.78
C GLN A 101 20.70 -28.25 -19.07
N SER A 102 21.12 -29.20 -18.23
CA SER A 102 22.50 -29.32 -17.76
C SER A 102 23.43 -29.61 -18.95
N SER A 103 24.62 -29.02 -18.90
CA SER A 103 25.88 -29.30 -19.62
C SER A 103 25.82 -30.27 -20.81
N ASP A 104 26.13 -29.75 -22.01
CA ASP A 104 27.01 -30.36 -23.04
C ASP A 104 26.71 -29.95 -24.51
N ALA A 105 26.48 -28.65 -24.77
CA ALA A 105 26.40 -28.16 -26.16
C ALA A 105 27.11 -26.83 -26.43
N PHE A 106 27.99 -26.34 -25.54
CA PHE A 106 28.84 -25.16 -25.82
C PHE A 106 30.24 -25.54 -26.31
N LYS A 107 30.35 -26.59 -27.13
CA LYS A 107 31.55 -26.88 -27.93
C LYS A 107 31.13 -27.40 -29.29
N ARG A 108 30.86 -26.50 -30.22
CA ARG A 108 31.09 -26.62 -31.68
C ARG A 108 30.42 -25.43 -32.37
N LYS A 109 31.19 -24.35 -32.57
CA LYS A 109 31.16 -23.48 -33.78
C LYS A 109 31.92 -22.17 -33.53
N HIS A 110 33.21 -22.22 -33.22
CA HIS A 110 34.14 -21.15 -33.62
C HIS A 110 35.55 -21.74 -33.74
N GLY A 111 35.69 -22.66 -34.70
CA GLY A 111 36.98 -23.14 -35.20
C GLY A 111 37.52 -22.22 -36.28
N LYS A 112 38.47 -21.36 -35.89
CA LYS A 112 39.57 -20.77 -36.68
C LYS A 112 39.56 -20.94 -38.22
N ARG A 113 39.53 -19.83 -38.95
CA ARG A 113 40.34 -19.61 -40.19
C ARG A 113 40.74 -18.13 -40.24
N ARG A 114 41.95 -17.81 -39.77
CA ARG A 114 43.22 -17.67 -40.53
C ARG A 114 43.44 -16.24 -41.04
N ARG A 115 44.36 -15.53 -40.36
CA ARG A 115 45.14 -14.42 -40.91
C ARG A 115 45.74 -14.82 -42.28
N LYS A 116 45.63 -13.95 -43.27
CA LYS A 116 46.60 -13.83 -44.37
C LYS A 116 47.10 -12.38 -44.42
N LYS A 117 48.42 -12.22 -44.25
CA LYS A 117 49.22 -11.06 -44.64
C LYS A 117 49.66 -11.24 -46.10
N ALA A 118 49.70 -10.15 -46.87
CA ALA A 118 50.69 -9.78 -47.90
C ALA A 118 50.10 -8.55 -48.65
N ALA A 119 50.52 -7.30 -48.41
CA ALA A 119 51.75 -6.59 -48.86
C ALA A 119 51.63 -6.05 -50.33
N PRO A 120 52.50 -5.12 -50.78
CA PRO A 120 52.27 -3.67 -50.89
C PRO A 120 52.21 -3.18 -52.37
N ARG A 121 51.83 -1.91 -52.63
CA ARG A 121 52.38 -1.14 -53.76
C ARG A 121 52.04 0.35 -53.72
N GLU A 122 53.03 1.11 -54.17
CA GLU A 122 53.21 2.56 -54.13
C GLU A 122 52.40 3.33 -55.19
N SER A 123 52.27 4.64 -54.94
CA SER A 123 52.22 5.78 -55.88
C SER A 123 51.17 5.83 -56.99
N LEU A 124 50.29 6.83 -56.93
CA LEU A 124 50.40 8.08 -57.71
C LEU A 124 49.67 9.22 -56.97
#